data_AF-A0A1S3JI16-F1
#
_entry.id   AF-A0A1S3JI16-F1
#
_cell.length_a   1.000
_cell.length_b   1.000
_cell.length_c   1.000
_cell.angle_alpha   90.00
_cell.angle_beta   90.00
_cell.angle_gamma   90.00
#
_symmetry.space_group_name_H-M   'P 1'
#
loop_
_entity.id
_entity.type
_entity.pdbx_description
1 polymer ?
#
loop_
_entity_poly.entity_id
_entity_poly.type
_entity_poly.pdbx_seq_one_letter_code
_entity_poly.pdbx_strand_id
1 'polypeptide(L)'
;METTMMLFAALCLSIVVQIQGHSWSRWYDRDDPSITGDWETVADMRKTHYICGGCKPIGAECRVKGSSAVFTRWRGSAPNKLAANCLPTKGVICRNGEQDPTSYCKDYEIRFLCPSTKVETGPYLDRDDPSATGDWESVSSFRTTDNNNICRGVRPLCTLCRDKSNKTPYYSTGDKFNAGLACGWDTGLVCTTEVNGKYCRDYEVQFRCPVIGTCPTCARWTNWLNRDSPSVTGDWEHVGPTGHNPCNSHEPIDIQCRERSTERPWDQTGQVFKNKCTPSEGLVCVNADQAFGQACKDYEVRFLCP
;
A
#
# COMPACT_ATOMS: atom_id res chain seq x y z
N MET A 1 -59.39 -2.75 36.60
CA MET A 1 -59.25 -3.45 35.30
C MET A 1 -58.37 -2.57 34.46
N GLU A 2 -57.09 -2.94 34.41
CA GLU A 2 -55.96 -2.08 34.07
C GLU A 2 -55.97 -1.67 32.59
N THR A 3 -55.61 -0.42 32.36
CA THR A 3 -55.26 0.12 31.05
C THR A 3 -53.87 0.71 31.12
N THR A 4 -53.19 0.65 29.97
CA THR A 4 -52.02 1.45 29.55
C THR A 4 -50.67 0.75 29.56
N MET A 5 -50.48 0.00 28.46
CA MET A 5 -49.29 -0.04 27.59
C MET A 5 -48.14 0.94 27.93
N MET A 6 -47.05 0.40 28.47
CA MET A 6 -45.69 0.92 28.28
C MET A 6 -44.72 -0.26 28.25
N LEU A 7 -44.29 -0.67 27.06
CA LEU A 7 -43.06 -1.45 26.90
C LEU A 7 -42.17 -0.64 25.98
N PHE A 8 -41.25 0.05 26.64
CA PHE A 8 -40.17 0.83 26.05
C PHE A 8 -39.44 -0.01 25.01
N ALA A 9 -39.38 0.52 23.79
CA ALA A 9 -38.45 0.06 22.77
C ALA A 9 -37.05 0.08 23.40
N ALA A 10 -36.43 -1.10 23.50
CA ALA A 10 -35.01 -1.22 23.75
C ALA A 10 -34.30 -0.56 22.56
N LEU A 11 -34.00 0.74 22.68
CA LEU A 11 -32.98 1.37 21.87
C LEU A 11 -31.71 0.56 22.10
N CYS A 12 -31.39 -0.29 21.14
CA CYS A 12 -30.08 -0.87 20.99
C CYS A 12 -29.13 0.32 20.73
N LEU A 13 -28.70 0.97 21.81
CA LEU A 13 -27.54 1.83 21.82
C LEU A 13 -26.36 0.91 21.49
N SER A 14 -26.19 0.68 20.20
CA SER A 14 -24.92 0.35 19.59
C SER A 14 -24.02 1.54 19.85
N ILE A 15 -23.53 1.66 21.09
CA ILE A 15 -22.31 2.40 21.37
C ILE A 15 -21.23 1.54 20.74
N VAL A 16 -21.11 1.67 19.42
CA VAL A 16 -19.86 1.41 18.75
C VAL A 16 -18.94 2.42 19.41
N VAL A 17 -18.14 1.94 20.36
CA VAL A 17 -16.92 2.63 20.74
C VAL A 17 -16.16 2.75 19.43
N GLN A 18 -16.35 3.87 18.74
CA GLN A 18 -15.62 4.22 17.55
C GLN A 18 -14.18 4.32 18.01
N ILE A 19 -13.41 3.28 17.70
CA ILE A 19 -11.97 3.47 17.54
C ILE A 19 -11.84 4.61 16.54
N GLN A 20 -11.25 5.71 17.00
CA GLN A 20 -11.16 6.97 16.29
C GLN A 20 -10.69 6.76 14.85
N GLY A 21 -11.51 7.20 13.89
CA GLY A 21 -11.01 7.63 12.59
C GLY A 21 -10.52 6.57 11.59
N HIS A 22 -10.97 5.32 11.64
CA HIS A 22 -10.71 4.34 10.57
C HIS A 22 -11.97 3.54 10.23
N SER A 23 -12.10 3.07 8.98
CA SER A 23 -13.24 2.24 8.56
C SER A 23 -12.78 1.03 7.76
N TRP A 24 -13.41 -0.12 8.00
CA TRP A 24 -13.20 -1.30 7.18
C TRP A 24 -13.92 -1.15 5.85
N SER A 25 -13.25 -1.52 4.77
CA SER A 25 -13.91 -1.74 3.49
C SER A 25 -14.86 -2.93 3.57
N ARG A 26 -15.68 -3.10 2.52
CA ARG A 26 -16.28 -4.41 2.23
C ARG A 26 -15.18 -5.47 2.02
N TRP A 27 -15.56 -6.73 2.08
CA TRP A 27 -14.72 -7.82 1.62
C TRP A 27 -14.58 -7.78 0.09
N TYR A 28 -13.38 -8.10 -0.37
CA TYR A 28 -12.98 -8.26 -1.76
C TYR A 28 -12.56 -9.70 -1.97
N ASP A 29 -13.06 -10.23 -3.06
CA ASP A 29 -12.94 -11.61 -3.52
C ASP A 29 -13.05 -11.49 -5.03
N ARG A 30 -11.90 -11.40 -5.67
CA ARG A 30 -11.75 -11.01 -7.08
C ARG A 30 -11.42 -12.23 -7.92
N ASP A 31 -10.64 -13.15 -7.38
CA ASP A 31 -10.15 -14.37 -8.01
C ASP A 31 -10.72 -15.56 -7.24
N ASP A 32 -11.21 -16.58 -7.96
CA ASP A 32 -11.56 -17.86 -7.35
C ASP A 32 -10.34 -18.80 -7.48
N PRO A 33 -10.12 -19.73 -6.53
CA PRO A 33 -8.97 -20.63 -6.58
C PRO A 33 -8.98 -21.47 -7.87
N SER A 34 -7.86 -21.42 -8.58
CA SER A 34 -7.66 -22.10 -9.85
C SER A 34 -6.44 -23.04 -9.82
N ILE A 35 -5.97 -23.50 -10.98
CA ILE A 35 -4.76 -24.34 -11.09
C ILE A 35 -3.53 -23.62 -10.51
N THR A 36 -3.44 -22.30 -10.65
CA THR A 36 -2.26 -21.55 -10.19
C THR A 36 -2.34 -21.17 -8.70
N GLY A 37 -3.54 -21.20 -8.13
CA GLY A 37 -3.82 -20.77 -6.75
C GLY A 37 -4.91 -19.72 -6.73
N ASP A 38 -4.87 -18.87 -5.71
CA ASP A 38 -5.83 -17.81 -5.43
C ASP A 38 -5.12 -16.46 -5.21
N TRP A 39 -5.62 -15.42 -5.88
CA TRP A 39 -4.88 -14.17 -6.12
C TRP A 39 -5.69 -12.90 -5.84
N GLU A 40 -5.91 -12.64 -4.55
CA GLU A 40 -6.55 -11.41 -4.06
C GLU A 40 -5.57 -10.23 -4.01
N THR A 41 -5.01 -9.84 -5.15
CA THR A 41 -3.97 -8.81 -5.22
C THR A 41 -4.54 -7.39 -5.24
N VAL A 42 -3.89 -6.49 -4.50
CA VAL A 42 -4.21 -5.04 -4.52
C VAL A 42 -4.03 -4.45 -5.92
N ALA A 43 -3.03 -4.92 -6.67
CA ALA A 43 -2.75 -4.45 -8.04
C ALA A 43 -3.88 -4.79 -8.99
N ASP A 44 -4.50 -5.96 -8.82
CA ASP A 44 -5.62 -6.39 -9.64
C ASP A 44 -6.93 -5.70 -9.29
N MET A 45 -7.25 -5.57 -8.00
CA MET A 45 -8.44 -4.84 -7.54
C MET A 45 -8.46 -3.39 -8.04
N ARG A 46 -7.28 -2.76 -8.14
CA ARG A 46 -7.12 -1.40 -8.66
C ARG A 46 -7.51 -1.24 -10.13
N LYS A 47 -7.53 -2.33 -10.90
CA LYS A 47 -7.94 -2.31 -12.31
C LYS A 47 -9.44 -2.06 -12.49
N THR A 48 -10.24 -2.11 -11.43
CA THR A 48 -11.69 -1.93 -11.51
C THR A 48 -12.21 -0.84 -10.57
N HIS A 49 -11.50 -0.52 -9.49
CA HIS A 49 -11.92 0.52 -8.57
C HIS A 49 -10.78 1.06 -7.68
N TYR A 50 -11.04 2.17 -7.02
CA TYR A 50 -10.22 2.64 -5.91
C TYR A 50 -10.46 1.83 -4.62
N ILE A 51 -9.41 1.24 -4.07
CA ILE A 51 -9.41 0.76 -2.68
C ILE A 51 -9.28 1.98 -1.77
N CYS A 52 -10.07 2.04 -0.69
CA CYS A 52 -10.07 3.16 0.27
C CYS A 52 -10.16 4.55 -0.38
N GLY A 53 -10.91 4.68 -1.49
CA GLY A 53 -11.05 5.95 -2.22
C GLY A 53 -9.74 6.52 -2.76
N GLY A 54 -8.75 5.66 -3.05
CA GLY A 54 -7.43 6.02 -3.58
C GLY A 54 -6.37 6.19 -2.50
N CYS A 55 -6.77 6.13 -1.23
CA CYS A 55 -5.86 6.16 -0.11
C CYS A 55 -5.21 4.81 0.12
N LYS A 56 -3.99 4.84 0.65
CA LYS A 56 -3.27 3.66 1.08
C LYS A 56 -4.02 2.97 2.24
N PRO A 57 -4.35 1.66 2.13
CA PRO A 57 -4.80 0.88 3.27
C PRO A 57 -3.74 0.86 4.39
N ILE A 58 -4.18 1.02 5.63
CA ILE A 58 -3.30 1.01 6.81
C ILE A 58 -3.34 -0.34 7.55
N GLY A 59 -4.17 -1.26 7.09
CA GLY A 59 -4.30 -2.60 7.65
C GLY A 59 -5.11 -3.49 6.71
N ALA A 60 -5.05 -4.79 6.95
CA ALA A 60 -5.82 -5.78 6.23
C ALA A 60 -6.26 -6.90 7.16
N GLU A 61 -7.42 -7.46 6.84
CA GLU A 61 -7.93 -8.70 7.41
C GLU A 61 -8.32 -9.62 6.26
N CYS A 62 -8.03 -10.90 6.44
CA CYS A 62 -8.26 -11.93 5.45
C CYS A 62 -9.00 -13.09 6.10
N ARG A 63 -9.73 -13.85 5.29
CA ARG A 63 -10.37 -15.10 5.71
C ARG A 63 -10.58 -15.99 4.50
N VAL A 64 -10.82 -17.27 4.76
CA VAL A 64 -11.39 -18.14 3.73
C VAL A 64 -12.83 -17.70 3.49
N LYS A 65 -13.24 -17.53 2.24
CA LYS A 65 -14.59 -17.12 1.86
C LYS A 65 -15.65 -18.02 2.52
N GLY A 66 -16.66 -17.37 3.10
CA GLY A 66 -17.72 -18.05 3.86
C GLY A 66 -17.34 -18.45 5.29
N SER A 67 -16.08 -18.29 5.72
CA SER A 67 -15.66 -18.49 7.11
C SER A 67 -15.88 -17.23 7.96
N SER A 68 -16.05 -17.41 9.28
CA SER A 68 -15.98 -16.32 10.26
C SER A 68 -14.58 -16.16 10.88
N ALA A 69 -13.67 -17.11 10.64
CA ALA A 69 -12.31 -17.08 11.16
C ALA A 69 -11.44 -16.10 10.34
N VAL A 70 -11.18 -14.93 10.92
CA VAL A 70 -10.32 -13.90 10.33
C VAL A 70 -8.88 -14.03 10.82
N PHE A 71 -7.94 -13.64 9.97
CA PHE A 71 -6.54 -13.48 10.32
C PHE A 71 -5.99 -12.19 9.71
N THR A 72 -4.89 -11.70 10.29
CA THR A 72 -4.08 -10.62 9.74
C THR A 72 -2.68 -11.15 9.46
N ARG A 73 -1.78 -10.29 8.97
CA ARG A 73 -0.36 -10.63 8.91
C ARG A 73 0.24 -11.05 10.27
N TRP A 74 -0.30 -10.52 11.37
CA TRP A 74 0.29 -10.61 12.71
C TRP A 74 -0.48 -11.48 13.70
N ARG A 75 -1.75 -11.78 13.42
CA ARG A 75 -2.64 -12.52 14.33
C ARG A 75 -3.47 -13.54 13.57
N GLY A 76 -3.69 -14.69 14.20
CA GLY A 76 -4.34 -15.83 13.56
C GLY A 76 -3.40 -16.53 12.57
N SER A 77 -3.93 -17.49 11.83
CA SER A 77 -3.16 -18.23 10.83
C SER A 77 -4.07 -18.65 9.68
N ALA A 78 -3.54 -18.57 8.47
CA ALA A 78 -4.17 -19.13 7.29
C ALA A 78 -3.97 -20.65 7.25
N PRO A 79 -4.92 -21.42 6.67
CA PRO A 79 -4.75 -22.85 6.48
C PRO A 79 -3.71 -23.21 5.40
N ASN A 80 -3.45 -22.31 4.44
CA ASN A 80 -2.42 -22.47 3.42
C ASN A 80 -1.17 -21.65 3.74
N LYS A 81 -0.05 -22.04 3.12
CA LYS A 81 1.14 -21.20 3.05
C LYS A 81 0.88 -20.05 2.08
N LEU A 82 0.97 -18.81 2.54
CA LEU A 82 0.68 -17.63 1.75
C LEU A 82 1.95 -16.93 1.26
N ALA A 83 2.05 -16.72 -0.05
CA ALA A 83 3.11 -15.92 -0.68
C ALA A 83 2.98 -14.43 -0.32
N ALA A 84 1.75 -13.95 -0.13
CA ALA A 84 1.45 -12.68 0.52
C ALA A 84 0.49 -12.94 1.69
N ASN A 85 1.00 -12.85 2.91
CA ASN A 85 0.21 -13.13 4.12
C ASN A 85 -0.56 -11.87 4.55
N CYS A 86 -1.72 -11.65 3.93
CA CYS A 86 -2.68 -10.61 4.28
C CYS A 86 -2.08 -9.20 4.42
N LEU A 87 -1.46 -8.72 3.34
CA LEU A 87 -0.74 -7.45 3.33
C LEU A 87 -1.62 -6.31 2.78
N PRO A 88 -1.69 -5.14 3.43
CA PRO A 88 -2.51 -4.01 2.98
C PRO A 88 -2.11 -3.44 1.61
N THR A 89 -0.87 -3.66 1.18
CA THR A 89 -0.31 -3.10 -0.05
C THR A 89 -0.12 -4.16 -1.16
N LYS A 90 -0.22 -5.45 -0.83
CA LYS A 90 -0.05 -6.55 -1.78
C LYS A 90 -1.30 -7.41 -1.94
N GLY A 91 -2.04 -7.63 -0.85
CA GLY A 91 -3.19 -8.52 -0.81
C GLY A 91 -2.93 -9.82 -0.06
N VAL A 92 -3.76 -10.83 -0.34
CA VAL A 92 -3.52 -12.23 0.05
C VAL A 92 -3.26 -13.06 -1.20
N ILE A 93 -2.17 -13.82 -1.21
CA ILE A 93 -1.77 -14.62 -2.36
C ILE A 93 -1.45 -16.03 -1.86
N CYS A 94 -2.18 -17.00 -2.37
CA CYS A 94 -1.87 -18.41 -2.21
C CYS A 94 -1.47 -18.98 -3.57
N ARG A 95 -0.34 -19.70 -3.64
CA ARG A 95 0.10 -20.38 -4.86
C ARG A 95 0.08 -21.88 -4.64
N ASN A 96 -0.58 -22.62 -5.53
CA ASN A 96 -0.64 -24.08 -5.43
C ASN A 96 0.75 -24.71 -5.47
N GLY A 97 1.67 -24.17 -6.29
CA GLY A 97 3.04 -24.65 -6.38
C GLY A 97 3.90 -24.44 -5.13
N GLU A 98 3.42 -23.68 -4.14
CA GLU A 98 4.10 -23.48 -2.84
C GLU A 98 3.47 -24.30 -1.71
N GLN A 99 2.38 -25.03 -1.99
CA GLN A 99 1.71 -25.88 -1.01
C GLN A 99 2.32 -27.28 -0.99
N ASP A 100 2.01 -28.05 0.07
CA ASP A 100 2.30 -29.48 0.10
C ASP A 100 1.58 -30.21 -1.06
N PRO A 101 2.10 -31.34 -1.57
CA PRO A 101 1.61 -31.99 -2.79
C PRO A 101 0.12 -32.37 -2.80
N THR A 102 -0.51 -32.48 -1.63
CA THR A 102 -1.93 -32.84 -1.46
C THR A 102 -2.80 -31.67 -1.03
N SER A 103 -2.24 -30.47 -0.94
CA SER A 103 -2.93 -29.27 -0.47
C SER A 103 -3.09 -28.26 -1.60
N TYR A 104 -4.27 -27.66 -1.69
CA TYR A 104 -4.60 -26.63 -2.66
C TYR A 104 -4.99 -25.36 -1.92
N CYS A 105 -4.83 -24.24 -2.59
CA CYS A 105 -5.28 -22.95 -2.09
C CYS A 105 -6.78 -22.97 -1.81
N LYS A 106 -7.14 -22.49 -0.61
CA LYS A 106 -8.51 -22.09 -0.31
C LYS A 106 -8.85 -20.81 -1.08
N ASP A 107 -10.15 -20.58 -1.21
CA ASP A 107 -10.75 -19.35 -1.71
C ASP A 107 -10.67 -18.29 -0.59
N TYR A 108 -9.85 -17.26 -0.77
CA TYR A 108 -9.67 -16.19 0.21
C TYR A 108 -10.41 -14.93 -0.20
N GLU A 109 -10.88 -14.21 0.81
CA GLU A 109 -11.33 -12.84 0.66
C GLU A 109 -10.57 -11.92 1.63
N ILE A 110 -10.38 -10.68 1.23
CA ILE A 110 -9.64 -9.65 1.98
C ILE A 110 -10.45 -8.39 2.13
N ARG A 111 -10.35 -7.75 3.30
CA ARG A 111 -10.82 -6.37 3.51
C ARG A 111 -9.70 -5.50 4.05
N PHE A 112 -9.83 -4.21 3.81
CA PHE A 112 -8.81 -3.22 4.12
C PHE A 112 -9.30 -2.27 5.21
N LEU A 113 -8.42 -1.95 6.15
CA LEU A 113 -8.64 -0.87 7.10
C LEU A 113 -8.25 0.44 6.39
N CYS A 114 -9.25 1.24 6.08
CA CYS A 114 -9.08 2.51 5.39
C CYS A 114 -8.86 3.65 6.39
N PRO A 115 -7.92 4.56 6.11
CA PRO A 115 -7.72 5.73 6.94
C PRO A 115 -8.91 6.71 6.84
N SER A 116 -9.51 7.11 7.96
CA SER A 116 -10.43 8.26 8.00
C SER A 116 -9.64 9.50 8.38
N THR A 117 -8.69 9.87 7.52
CA THR A 117 -7.82 11.02 7.78
C THR A 117 -8.39 12.27 7.13
N LYS A 118 -8.37 13.39 7.88
CA LYS A 118 -8.29 14.71 7.25
C LYS A 118 -7.01 14.70 6.42
N VAL A 119 -7.16 14.87 5.11
CA VAL A 119 -6.05 14.97 4.17
C VAL A 119 -6.07 16.34 3.54
N GLU A 120 -4.90 16.91 3.34
CA GLU A 120 -4.76 18.11 2.51
C GLU A 120 -4.78 17.67 1.05
N THR A 121 -5.74 18.19 0.28
CA THR A 121 -5.91 17.81 -1.12
C THR A 121 -5.24 18.86 -1.99
N GLY A 122 -4.26 18.43 -2.80
CA GLY A 122 -3.64 19.29 -3.80
C GLY A 122 -4.51 19.47 -5.05
N PRO A 123 -4.10 20.34 -5.99
CA PRO A 123 -4.70 20.38 -7.32
C PRO A 123 -4.45 19.05 -8.06
N TYR A 124 -5.19 18.83 -9.15
CA TYR A 124 -4.75 17.87 -10.15
C TYR A 124 -3.50 18.43 -10.83
N LEU A 125 -2.51 17.57 -11.01
CA LEU A 125 -1.26 17.83 -11.68
C LEU A 125 -1.24 17.00 -12.96
N ASP A 126 -0.66 17.58 -13.99
CA ASP A 126 -0.58 17.03 -15.34
C ASP A 126 0.74 17.57 -15.89
N ARG A 127 1.68 16.67 -16.10
CA ARG A 127 3.08 17.00 -16.37
C ARG A 127 3.46 16.60 -17.78
N ASP A 128 2.95 15.49 -18.27
CA ASP A 128 3.37 14.88 -19.53
C ASP A 128 2.18 14.61 -20.44
N ASP A 129 2.02 15.44 -21.47
CA ASP A 129 1.00 15.15 -22.49
C ASP A 129 1.35 13.83 -23.23
N PRO A 130 0.34 13.02 -23.64
CA PRO A 130 0.59 11.76 -24.33
C PRO A 130 1.46 11.89 -25.57
N SER A 131 2.50 11.06 -25.63
CA SER A 131 3.51 11.08 -26.68
C SER A 131 3.96 9.68 -27.11
N ALA A 132 4.99 9.58 -27.97
CA ALA A 132 5.61 8.32 -28.37
C ALA A 132 6.08 7.47 -27.18
N THR A 133 6.49 8.10 -26.08
CA THR A 133 6.93 7.40 -24.87
C THR A 133 5.77 7.10 -23.91
N GLY A 134 4.58 7.62 -24.16
CA GLY A 134 3.41 7.49 -23.28
C GLY A 134 3.08 8.79 -22.56
N ASP A 135 2.48 8.64 -21.38
CA ASP A 135 2.06 9.68 -20.45
C ASP A 135 2.55 9.28 -19.03
N TRP A 136 3.28 10.21 -18.40
CA TRP A 136 4.17 9.98 -17.27
C TRP A 136 3.87 10.86 -16.05
N GLU A 137 2.71 10.64 -15.45
CA GLU A 137 2.27 11.27 -14.21
C GLU A 137 2.84 10.61 -12.92
N SER A 138 4.16 10.38 -12.91
CA SER A 138 4.84 9.67 -11.82
C SER A 138 5.30 10.60 -10.70
N VAL A 139 5.19 10.15 -9.44
CA VAL A 139 5.69 10.91 -8.26
C VAL A 139 7.19 11.24 -8.41
N SER A 140 7.98 10.34 -8.97
CA SER A 140 9.40 10.57 -9.23
C SER A 140 9.64 11.70 -10.22
N SER A 141 8.87 11.77 -11.32
CA SER A 141 9.00 12.81 -12.35
C SER A 141 8.70 14.18 -11.75
N PHE A 142 7.58 14.31 -11.03
CA PHE A 142 7.22 15.56 -10.36
C PHE A 142 8.30 16.06 -9.39
N ARG A 143 8.85 15.17 -8.57
CA ARG A 143 9.86 15.55 -7.57
C ARG A 143 11.20 15.94 -8.18
N THR A 144 11.65 15.20 -9.18
CA THR A 144 13.01 15.34 -9.72
C THR A 144 13.12 16.27 -10.91
N THR A 145 12.09 16.29 -11.76
CA THR A 145 12.10 17.06 -13.02
C THR A 145 11.49 18.43 -12.83
N ASP A 146 10.34 18.50 -12.14
CA ASP A 146 9.62 19.77 -11.97
C ASP A 146 9.97 20.46 -10.65
N ASN A 147 10.81 19.82 -9.81
CA ASN A 147 11.12 20.26 -8.45
C ASN A 147 9.85 20.50 -7.61
N ASN A 148 8.77 19.75 -7.90
CA ASN A 148 7.52 19.85 -7.19
C ASN A 148 7.64 19.11 -5.85
N ASN A 149 7.59 19.87 -4.77
CA ASN A 149 7.68 19.36 -3.41
C ASN A 149 6.34 18.75 -2.95
N ILE A 150 5.86 17.73 -3.66
CA ILE A 150 4.59 17.03 -3.35
C ILE A 150 4.57 16.66 -1.87
N CYS A 151 3.52 17.07 -1.18
CA CYS A 151 3.35 16.87 0.26
C CYS A 151 4.53 17.35 1.10
N ARG A 152 5.20 18.44 0.68
CA ARG A 152 6.41 18.99 1.32
C ARG A 152 7.51 17.93 1.48
N GLY A 153 7.57 16.99 0.54
CA GLY A 153 8.57 15.91 0.48
C GLY A 153 8.12 14.63 1.19
N VAL A 154 7.04 14.70 1.97
CA VAL A 154 6.43 13.53 2.61
C VAL A 154 5.74 12.66 1.56
N ARG A 155 5.61 11.36 1.84
CA ARG A 155 4.87 10.44 0.97
C ARG A 155 3.38 10.83 0.95
N PRO A 156 2.74 10.92 -0.23
CA PRO A 156 1.29 11.09 -0.29
C PRO A 156 0.58 9.89 0.35
N LEU A 157 -0.57 10.14 0.98
CA LEU A 157 -1.39 9.09 1.55
C LEU A 157 -2.39 8.54 0.53
N CYS A 158 -2.84 9.39 -0.40
CA CYS A 158 -3.79 9.01 -1.43
C CYS A 158 -3.38 9.59 -2.78
N THR A 159 -3.72 8.85 -3.85
CA THR A 159 -3.64 9.35 -5.23
C THR A 159 -4.96 9.07 -5.93
N LEU A 160 -5.43 10.06 -6.67
CA LEU A 160 -6.50 9.91 -7.64
C LEU A 160 -5.99 10.26 -9.03
N CYS A 161 -6.30 9.43 -10.00
CA CYS A 161 -5.91 9.61 -11.39
C CYS A 161 -7.14 9.50 -12.28
N ARG A 162 -7.20 10.36 -13.28
CA ARG A 162 -8.32 10.40 -14.22
C ARG A 162 -7.86 10.90 -15.57
N ASP A 163 -8.62 10.55 -16.60
CA ASP A 163 -8.47 11.17 -17.92
C ASP A 163 -8.75 12.67 -17.81
N LYS A 164 -7.85 13.50 -18.31
CA LYS A 164 -7.92 14.96 -18.24
C LYS A 164 -9.08 15.52 -19.06
N SER A 165 -9.47 14.88 -20.15
CA SER A 165 -10.52 15.36 -21.05
C SER A 165 -11.93 15.15 -20.49
N ASN A 166 -12.24 13.93 -20.03
CA ASN A 166 -13.58 13.53 -19.63
C ASN A 166 -13.72 13.26 -18.12
N LYS A 167 -12.62 13.37 -17.37
CA LYS A 167 -12.53 13.22 -15.91
C LYS A 167 -12.94 11.83 -15.41
N THR A 168 -13.00 10.82 -16.27
CA THR A 168 -13.27 9.44 -15.90
C THR A 168 -12.08 8.81 -15.17
N PRO A 169 -12.30 7.93 -14.18
CA PRO A 169 -11.21 7.28 -13.46
C PRO A 169 -10.30 6.49 -14.40
N TYR A 170 -8.99 6.50 -14.13
CA TYR A 170 -7.99 5.86 -15.00
C TYR A 170 -8.33 4.39 -15.35
N TYR A 171 -8.82 3.62 -14.38
CA TYR A 171 -9.20 2.21 -14.56
C TYR A 171 -10.41 1.97 -15.48
N SER A 172 -11.14 3.02 -15.87
CA SER A 172 -12.30 2.93 -16.77
C SER A 172 -11.99 3.34 -18.22
N THR A 173 -10.77 3.79 -18.49
CA THR A 173 -10.38 4.35 -19.80
C THR A 173 -10.09 3.30 -20.88
N GLY A 174 -9.83 2.06 -20.46
CA GLY A 174 -9.44 0.95 -21.33
C GLY A 174 -7.93 0.84 -21.59
N ASP A 175 -7.13 1.79 -21.11
CA ASP A 175 -5.68 1.72 -21.21
C ASP A 175 -5.09 0.76 -20.17
N LYS A 176 -3.91 0.25 -20.48
CA LYS A 176 -3.06 -0.56 -19.61
C LYS A 176 -1.98 0.32 -18.99
N PHE A 177 -1.60 -0.01 -17.77
CA PHE A 177 -0.60 0.76 -17.00
C PHE A 177 0.60 -0.12 -16.68
N ASN A 178 1.76 0.51 -16.54
CA ASN A 178 2.98 -0.20 -16.18
C ASN A 178 2.83 -0.85 -14.79
N ALA A 179 3.44 -2.02 -14.61
CA ALA A 179 3.28 -2.82 -13.40
C ALA A 179 3.68 -2.02 -12.14
N GLY A 180 2.78 -1.95 -11.16
CA GLY A 180 2.97 -1.17 -9.93
C GLY A 180 2.82 0.35 -10.09
N LEU A 181 2.55 0.85 -11.31
CA LEU A 181 2.42 2.28 -11.63
C LEU A 181 0.99 2.64 -12.08
N ALA A 182 0.00 1.85 -11.64
CA ALA A 182 -1.41 2.07 -11.90
C ALA A 182 -2.03 2.95 -10.79
N CYS A 183 -1.77 4.25 -10.82
CA CYS A 183 -2.29 5.23 -9.86
C CYS A 183 -1.95 4.92 -8.38
N GLY A 184 -0.67 4.72 -8.08
CA GLY A 184 -0.20 4.47 -6.71
C GLY A 184 -0.02 5.76 -5.89
N TRP A 185 -0.15 5.65 -4.56
CA TRP A 185 0.05 6.77 -3.62
C TRP A 185 1.48 7.33 -3.64
N ASP A 186 2.47 6.48 -3.91
CA ASP A 186 3.90 6.82 -3.92
C ASP A 186 4.56 6.68 -5.29
N THR A 187 3.85 6.15 -6.28
CA THR A 187 4.36 5.97 -7.64
C THR A 187 3.71 6.90 -8.65
N GLY A 188 2.47 7.35 -8.41
CA GLY A 188 1.68 8.05 -9.42
C GLY A 188 1.13 7.10 -10.49
N LEU A 189 0.90 7.63 -11.69
CA LEU A 189 0.40 6.88 -12.84
C LEU A 189 1.43 6.90 -13.97
N VAL A 190 1.69 5.75 -14.57
CA VAL A 190 2.50 5.65 -15.79
C VAL A 190 1.78 4.78 -16.81
N CYS A 191 1.47 5.40 -17.94
CA CYS A 191 0.95 4.74 -19.12
C CYS A 191 1.99 4.85 -20.22
N THR A 192 2.45 3.73 -20.78
CA THR A 192 3.40 3.74 -21.89
C THR A 192 2.76 3.27 -23.18
N THR A 193 3.19 3.85 -24.30
CA THR A 193 2.79 3.40 -25.64
C THR A 193 3.18 1.96 -25.89
N GLU A 194 4.29 1.49 -25.32
CA GLU A 194 4.73 0.08 -25.37
C GLU A 194 3.68 -0.87 -24.73
N VAL A 195 3.21 -0.54 -23.53
CA VAL A 195 2.24 -1.37 -22.79
C VAL A 195 0.86 -1.36 -23.46
N ASN A 196 0.52 -0.29 -24.17
CA ASN A 196 -0.79 -0.13 -24.82
C ASN A 196 -0.82 -0.52 -26.31
N GLY A 197 0.32 -0.48 -27.01
CA GLY A 197 0.37 -0.56 -28.47
C GLY A 197 -0.26 0.65 -29.19
N LYS A 198 -0.57 1.72 -28.46
CA LYS A 198 -1.17 2.97 -28.94
C LYS A 198 -0.81 4.11 -27.99
N TYR A 199 -1.04 5.36 -28.41
CA TYR A 199 -0.96 6.48 -27.50
C TYR A 199 -1.93 6.32 -26.33
N CYS A 200 -1.44 6.68 -25.15
CA CYS A 200 -2.22 6.76 -23.94
C CYS A 200 -3.29 7.85 -24.06
N ARG A 201 -4.34 7.72 -23.25
CA ARG A 201 -5.11 8.89 -22.84
C ARG A 201 -4.22 9.87 -22.08
N ASP A 202 -4.66 11.11 -22.04
CA ASP A 202 -4.04 12.20 -21.28
C ASP A 202 -4.57 12.14 -19.85
N TYR A 203 -3.69 11.87 -18.89
CA TYR A 203 -4.00 11.65 -17.49
C TYR A 203 -3.55 12.83 -16.63
N GLU A 204 -4.33 13.10 -15.59
CA GLU A 204 -3.92 14.01 -14.51
C GLU A 204 -4.04 13.29 -13.17
N VAL A 205 -3.16 13.63 -12.23
CA VAL A 205 -3.07 13.01 -10.90
C VAL A 205 -3.25 14.02 -9.79
N GLN A 206 -4.01 13.66 -8.77
CA GLN A 206 -4.19 14.44 -7.56
C GLN A 206 -3.64 13.67 -6.36
N PHE A 207 -2.68 14.27 -5.66
CA PHE A 207 -2.14 13.75 -4.42
C PHE A 207 -2.87 14.33 -3.22
N ARG A 208 -3.11 13.48 -2.22
CA ARG A 208 -3.64 13.89 -0.92
C ARG A 208 -2.62 13.58 0.16
N CYS A 209 -2.23 14.62 0.88
CA CYS A 209 -1.14 14.59 1.82
C CYS A 209 -1.67 14.21 3.22
N PRO A 210 -0.95 13.35 3.95
CA PRO A 210 -1.31 13.05 5.32
C PRO A 210 -1.15 14.30 6.19
N VAL A 211 -2.17 14.63 6.99
CA VAL A 211 -2.03 15.63 8.05
C VAL A 211 -1.45 14.93 9.28
N ILE A 212 -0.14 14.69 9.24
CA ILE A 212 0.59 14.08 10.37
C ILE A 212 0.64 15.10 11.49
N GLY A 213 -0.11 14.88 12.57
CA GLY A 213 -0.06 15.74 13.76
C GLY A 213 -1.40 16.09 14.41
N THR A 214 -2.55 15.76 13.79
CA THR A 214 -3.86 16.08 14.40
C THR A 214 -4.25 15.14 15.55
N CYS A 215 -3.48 14.09 15.81
CA CYS A 215 -3.67 13.19 16.94
C CYS A 215 -2.38 12.40 17.25
N PRO A 216 -1.49 12.93 18.11
CA PRO A 216 -0.30 12.20 18.57
C PRO A 216 -0.61 10.87 19.28
N THR A 217 -1.84 10.70 19.76
CA THR A 217 -2.34 9.47 20.39
C THR A 217 -2.87 8.45 19.38
N CYS A 218 -3.04 8.82 18.11
CA CYS A 218 -3.59 7.94 17.06
C CYS A 218 -2.49 7.37 16.14
N ALA A 219 -1.35 8.08 16.06
CA ALA A 219 -0.17 7.57 15.39
C ALA A 219 1.09 8.27 15.90
N ARG A 220 2.18 7.52 16.06
CA ARG A 220 3.50 8.03 16.48
C ARG A 220 4.62 7.45 15.65
N TRP A 221 5.60 8.29 15.35
CA TRP A 221 6.85 7.81 14.78
C TRP A 221 7.65 7.07 15.83
N THR A 222 8.26 5.95 15.45
CA THR A 222 9.32 5.33 16.22
C THR A 222 10.58 6.21 16.22
N ASN A 223 11.52 5.90 17.12
CA ASN A 223 12.91 6.31 16.90
C ASN A 223 13.42 5.71 15.58
N TRP A 224 14.52 6.27 15.05
CA TRP A 224 15.25 5.63 13.96
C TRP A 224 15.79 4.28 14.42
N LEU A 225 15.65 3.29 13.55
CA LEU A 225 16.02 1.90 13.73
C LEU A 225 17.07 1.58 12.66
N ASN A 226 18.23 1.11 13.11
CA ASN A 226 19.27 0.50 12.29
C ASN A 226 19.46 -0.89 12.90
N ARG A 227 18.74 -1.87 12.37
CA ARG A 227 18.71 -3.24 12.89
C ARG A 227 19.71 -4.14 12.21
N ASP A 228 20.13 -3.77 11.01
CA ASP A 228 21.18 -4.43 10.27
C ASP A 228 22.27 -3.41 9.91
N SER A 229 23.46 -3.92 9.66
CA SER A 229 24.57 -3.10 9.15
C SER A 229 25.04 -3.71 7.85
N PRO A 230 25.57 -2.90 6.91
CA PRO A 230 26.00 -3.39 5.62
C PRO A 230 27.08 -4.45 5.80
N SER A 231 26.72 -5.69 5.47
CA SER A 231 27.57 -6.86 5.63
C SER A 231 27.70 -7.59 4.29
N VAL A 232 28.00 -8.89 4.27
CA VAL A 232 28.21 -9.67 3.03
C VAL A 232 26.96 -9.66 2.14
N THR A 233 25.77 -9.72 2.73
CA THR A 233 24.51 -9.83 1.98
C THR A 233 23.85 -8.49 1.67
N GLY A 234 24.37 -7.38 2.17
CA GLY A 234 23.78 -6.03 2.06
C GLY A 234 23.30 -5.51 3.39
N ASP A 235 22.27 -4.66 3.35
CA ASP A 235 21.66 -4.01 4.53
C ASP A 235 20.14 -4.20 4.53
N TRP A 236 19.60 -4.76 5.62
CA TRP A 236 18.29 -5.40 5.70
C TRP A 236 17.39 -4.82 6.81
N GLU A 237 16.92 -3.60 6.61
CA GLU A 237 15.91 -2.93 7.43
C GLU A 237 14.48 -3.41 7.14
N HIS A 238 14.28 -4.74 7.15
CA HIS A 238 13.05 -5.41 6.73
C HIS A 238 11.98 -5.49 7.83
N VAL A 239 10.71 -5.46 7.42
CA VAL A 239 9.54 -5.70 8.28
C VAL A 239 8.86 -7.01 7.90
N GLY A 240 8.57 -7.87 8.87
CA GLY A 240 7.81 -9.10 8.63
C GLY A 240 7.54 -9.95 9.86
N PRO A 241 6.67 -10.98 9.77
CA PRO A 241 6.30 -11.85 10.89
C PRO A 241 7.47 -12.65 11.47
N THR A 242 8.38 -13.10 10.62
CA THR A 242 9.64 -13.77 11.00
C THR A 242 10.78 -12.78 11.21
N GLY A 243 10.51 -11.47 11.04
CA GLY A 243 11.44 -10.36 11.18
C GLY A 243 11.00 -9.43 12.30
N HIS A 244 11.30 -8.13 12.15
CA HIS A 244 10.89 -7.11 13.12
C HIS A 244 9.50 -6.56 12.82
N ASN A 245 8.65 -6.46 13.84
CA ASN A 245 7.46 -5.62 13.84
C ASN A 245 7.72 -4.37 14.71
N PRO A 246 7.79 -3.16 14.13
CA PRO A 246 8.05 -1.92 14.88
C PRO A 246 6.81 -1.37 15.62
N CYS A 247 5.63 -1.94 15.38
CA CYS A 247 4.32 -1.39 15.78
C CYS A 247 3.49 -2.35 16.65
N ASN A 248 4.12 -3.14 17.53
CA ASN A 248 3.44 -4.00 18.51
C ASN A 248 2.35 -4.91 17.90
N SER A 249 2.64 -5.60 16.79
CA SER A 249 1.71 -6.47 16.06
C SER A 249 0.62 -5.74 15.25
N HIS A 250 0.80 -4.46 14.98
CA HIS A 250 0.03 -3.70 13.99
C HIS A 250 0.84 -3.49 12.70
N GLU A 251 0.14 -3.18 11.62
CA GLU A 251 0.77 -2.75 10.37
C GLU A 251 1.35 -1.34 10.52
N PRO A 252 2.59 -1.10 10.05
CA PRO A 252 3.11 0.26 9.94
C PRO A 252 2.31 1.08 8.92
N ILE A 253 1.90 2.28 9.34
CA ILE A 253 1.10 3.21 8.52
C ILE A 253 2.00 3.84 7.45
N ASP A 254 3.18 4.31 7.85
CA ASP A 254 4.16 4.95 6.99
C ASP A 254 5.60 4.60 7.39
N ILE A 255 6.56 4.92 6.52
CA ILE A 255 7.98 4.65 6.72
C ILE A 255 8.82 5.79 6.15
N GLN A 256 9.91 6.11 6.83
CA GLN A 256 10.98 6.94 6.30
C GLN A 256 12.28 6.17 6.37
N CYS A 257 13.11 6.33 5.35
CA CYS A 257 14.40 5.65 5.23
C CYS A 257 15.47 6.64 4.77
N ARG A 258 16.66 6.53 5.35
CA ARG A 258 17.80 7.39 5.01
C ARG A 258 19.12 6.67 5.22
N GLU A 259 20.15 7.12 4.52
CA GLU A 259 21.53 6.73 4.81
C GLU A 259 21.89 7.28 6.21
N ARG A 260 22.37 6.42 7.11
CA ARG A 260 22.57 6.76 8.52
C ARG A 260 23.63 7.84 8.72
N SER A 261 24.73 7.77 7.98
CA SER A 261 25.88 8.69 8.11
C SER A 261 25.60 10.10 7.59
N THR A 262 24.83 10.22 6.51
CA THR A 262 24.61 11.50 5.81
C THR A 262 23.20 12.04 6.01
N GLU A 263 22.30 11.23 6.59
CA GLU A 263 20.86 11.46 6.69
C GLU A 263 20.17 11.69 5.32
N ARG A 264 20.87 11.39 4.23
CA ARG A 264 20.36 11.57 2.87
C ARG A 264 19.22 10.58 2.61
N PRO A 265 18.11 10.99 1.96
CA PRO A 265 17.04 10.08 1.57
C PRO A 265 17.56 8.89 0.76
N TRP A 266 17.04 7.70 1.08
CA TRP A 266 17.48 6.42 0.49
C TRP A 266 17.44 6.44 -1.06
N ASP A 267 16.43 7.09 -1.65
CA ASP A 267 16.18 7.19 -3.08
C ASP A 267 17.13 8.15 -3.82
N GLN A 268 17.95 8.91 -3.08
CA GLN A 268 18.95 9.80 -3.65
C GLN A 268 20.36 9.22 -3.59
N THR A 269 20.55 8.06 -2.98
CA THR A 269 21.88 7.47 -2.81
C THR A 269 22.50 6.90 -4.08
N GLY A 270 21.68 6.67 -5.12
CA GLY A 270 22.07 6.02 -6.37
C GLY A 270 22.14 4.49 -6.27
N GLN A 271 21.76 3.89 -5.12
CA GLN A 271 21.74 2.45 -4.93
C GLN A 271 20.45 1.81 -5.44
N VAL A 272 20.54 0.52 -5.79
CA VAL A 272 19.38 -0.28 -6.19
C VAL A 272 18.80 -0.97 -4.97
N PHE A 273 17.49 -0.86 -4.77
CA PHE A 273 16.82 -1.44 -3.61
C PHE A 273 15.82 -2.52 -4.03
N LYS A 274 15.92 -3.67 -3.37
CA LYS A 274 14.96 -4.77 -3.49
C LYS A 274 13.62 -4.35 -2.88
N ASN A 275 13.63 -3.81 -1.66
CA ASN A 275 12.46 -3.21 -1.02
C ASN A 275 12.64 -1.69 -0.97
N LYS A 276 11.79 -0.97 -1.69
CA LYS A 276 11.89 0.48 -1.91
C LYS A 276 11.24 1.29 -0.78
N CYS A 277 11.73 1.10 0.44
CA CYS A 277 11.27 1.81 1.64
C CYS A 277 9.74 1.74 1.77
N THR A 278 9.15 0.56 1.94
CA THR A 278 7.69 0.40 2.03
C THR A 278 7.27 0.02 3.45
N PRO A 279 6.15 0.53 3.98
CA PRO A 279 5.78 0.23 5.38
C PRO A 279 5.53 -1.25 5.66
N SER A 280 5.09 -2.00 4.63
CA SER A 280 4.87 -3.43 4.72
C SER A 280 6.15 -4.26 4.70
N GLU A 281 7.24 -3.77 4.10
CA GLU A 281 8.42 -4.62 3.80
C GLU A 281 9.75 -4.01 4.23
N GLY A 282 9.76 -2.77 4.68
CA GLY A 282 10.95 -2.04 5.09
C GLY A 282 11.78 -1.51 3.92
N LEU A 283 13.08 -1.36 4.17
CA LEU A 283 14.10 -1.05 3.17
C LEU A 283 15.06 -2.24 3.07
N VAL A 284 15.37 -2.67 1.85
CA VAL A 284 16.33 -3.76 1.64
C VAL A 284 17.25 -3.39 0.48
N CYS A 285 18.53 -3.24 0.80
CA CYS A 285 19.62 -3.15 -0.16
C CYS A 285 20.35 -4.50 -0.18
N VAL A 286 20.54 -5.08 -1.37
CA VAL A 286 21.29 -6.33 -1.54
C VAL A 286 22.56 -6.02 -2.31
N ASN A 287 23.71 -6.48 -1.81
CA ASN A 287 25.00 -6.22 -2.46
C ASN A 287 25.06 -6.78 -3.89
N ALA A 288 24.47 -7.95 -4.12
CA ALA A 288 24.45 -8.60 -5.43
C ALA A 288 23.66 -7.82 -6.49
N ASP A 289 22.76 -6.93 -6.06
CA ASP A 289 21.95 -6.09 -6.95
C ASP A 289 22.65 -4.75 -7.29
N GLN A 290 23.79 -4.44 -6.65
CA GLN A 290 24.52 -3.20 -6.87
C GLN A 290 25.44 -3.29 -8.09
N ALA A 291 25.79 -2.12 -8.64
CA ALA A 291 26.78 -2.02 -9.71
C ALA A 291 28.13 -2.62 -9.26
N PHE A 292 28.90 -3.12 -10.24
CA PHE A 292 30.19 -3.74 -9.97
C PHE A 292 31.09 -2.85 -9.10
N GLY A 293 31.59 -3.42 -7.99
CA GLY A 293 32.45 -2.72 -7.03
C GLY A 293 31.72 -1.84 -6.02
N GLN A 294 30.39 -1.79 -6.03
CA GLN A 294 29.58 -1.11 -5.01
C GLN A 294 29.02 -2.10 -3.99
N ALA A 295 28.98 -1.68 -2.73
CA ALA A 295 28.28 -2.37 -1.64
C ALA A 295 27.18 -1.48 -1.09
N CYS A 296 26.19 -2.07 -0.42
CA CYS A 296 25.16 -1.34 0.30
C CYS A 296 25.77 -0.39 1.33
N LYS A 297 25.23 0.82 1.38
CA LYS A 297 25.47 1.77 2.46
C LYS A 297 24.73 1.34 3.72
N ASP A 298 25.02 2.00 4.84
CA ASP A 298 24.34 1.81 6.12
C ASP A 298 23.06 2.67 6.16
N TYR A 299 21.91 2.03 6.29
CA TYR A 299 20.61 2.69 6.31
C TYR A 299 19.96 2.60 7.68
N GLU A 300 19.07 3.56 7.94
CA GLU A 300 18.15 3.47 9.07
C GLU A 300 16.74 3.83 8.63
N VAL A 301 15.77 3.27 9.34
CA VAL A 301 14.34 3.42 9.06
C VAL A 301 13.59 3.85 10.31
N ARG A 302 12.51 4.59 10.14
CA ARG A 302 11.51 4.79 11.20
C ARG A 302 10.11 4.60 10.66
N PHE A 303 9.21 4.17 11.52
CA PHE A 303 7.85 3.80 11.14
C PHE A 303 6.84 4.68 11.87
N LEU A 304 5.77 5.04 11.16
CA LEU A 304 4.59 5.62 11.77
C LEU A 304 3.69 4.47 12.20
N CYS A 305 3.54 4.27 13.51
CA CYS A 305 2.71 3.23 14.09
C CYS A 305 1.42 3.83 14.64
N PRO A 306 0.30 3.07 14.67
CA PRO A 306 -0.90 3.47 15.38
C PRO A 306 -0.70 3.59 16.91
#